data_AF-A0AAC8VM51-F1
#
_entry.id   AF-A0AAC8VM51-F1
#
_cell.length_a   1.000
_cell.length_b   1.000
_cell.length_c   1.000
_cell.angle_alpha   90.00
_cell.angle_beta   90.00
_cell.angle_gamma   90.00
#
_symmetry.space_group_name_H-M   'P 1'
#
loop_
_entity.id
_entity.type
_entity.pdbx_description
1 polymer ?
#
loop_
_entity_poly.entity_id
_entity_poly.type
_entity_poly.pdbx_seq_one_letter_code
_entity_poly.pdbx_strand_id
1 'polypeptide(L)'
;MPPPGTSGKGSLTLNLDNALNLKDEPHEPLRITGDNGSEVKLLNTPEGIWSVSGFETPGGQVFDVYHNSALGAANTLGDLLIQENIQVKLM
;
A
#
# COMPACT_ATOMS: atom_id res chain seq x y z
N MET A 1 -20.03 19.74 0.24
CA MET A 1 -20.22 18.28 0.23
C MET A 1 -18.85 17.67 -0.02
N PRO A 2 -18.24 16.94 0.92
CA PRO A 2 -16.94 16.32 0.69
C PRO A 2 -17.08 15.22 -0.38
N PRO A 3 -16.00 14.90 -1.12
CA PRO A 3 -16.01 13.76 -2.03
C PRO A 3 -16.28 12.48 -1.22
N PRO A 4 -17.06 11.52 -1.74
CA PRO A 4 -17.30 10.27 -1.03
C PRO A 4 -15.99 9.48 -1.00
N GLY A 5 -15.31 9.56 0.14
CA GLY A 5 -14.38 8.52 0.56
C GLY A 5 -15.16 7.22 0.65
N THR A 6 -14.68 6.19 -0.04
CA THR A 6 -15.31 4.87 -0.12
C THR A 6 -15.19 4.16 1.23
N SER A 7 -16.04 4.51 2.19
CA SER A 7 -16.30 3.69 3.38
C SER A 7 -17.19 2.52 2.98
N GLY A 8 -16.56 1.48 2.45
CA GLY A 8 -17.20 0.21 2.12
C GLY A 8 -16.13 -0.87 2.09
N LYS A 9 -16.51 -2.10 2.45
CA LYS A 9 -15.65 -3.29 2.32
C LYS A 9 -15.25 -3.44 0.85
N GLY A 10 -14.11 -2.86 0.50
CA GLY A 10 -13.58 -2.80 -0.85
C GLY A 10 -12.46 -3.82 -1.02
N SER A 11 -12.32 -4.31 -2.26
CA SER A 11 -11.11 -5.01 -2.68
C SER A 11 -10.35 -4.08 -3.61
N LEU A 12 -9.14 -3.69 -3.21
CA LEU A 12 -8.23 -2.89 -4.02
C LEU A 12 -7.17 -3.81 -4.61
N THR A 13 -6.93 -3.74 -5.91
CA THR A 13 -5.85 -4.48 -6.57
C THR A 13 -4.82 -3.50 -7.09
N LEU A 14 -3.55 -3.70 -6.72
CA LEU A 14 -2.43 -2.84 -7.06
C LEU A 14 -1.27 -3.65 -7.62
N ASN A 15 -0.75 -3.20 -8.75
CA ASN A 15 0.61 -3.53 -9.19
C ASN A 15 1.53 -2.32 -8.90
N LEU A 16 2.83 -2.46 -9.21
CA LEU A 16 3.81 -1.40 -9.02
C LEU A 16 3.44 -0.11 -9.76
N ASP A 17 3.02 -0.20 -11.02
CA ASP A 17 2.67 0.99 -11.81
C ASP A 17 1.45 1.73 -11.25
N ASN A 18 0.42 1.01 -10.82
CA ASN A 18 -0.75 1.60 -10.18
C ASN A 18 -0.38 2.26 -8.85
N ALA A 19 0.45 1.60 -8.04
CA ALA A 19 0.93 2.14 -6.77
C ALA A 19 1.71 3.45 -6.96
N LEU A 20 2.56 3.54 -7.99
CA LEU A 20 3.31 4.75 -8.29
C LEU A 20 2.42 5.89 -8.81
N ASN A 21 1.36 5.57 -9.56
CA ASN A 21 0.42 6.56 -10.12
C ASN A 21 -0.65 7.03 -9.13
N LEU A 22 -0.95 6.26 -8.07
CA LEU A 22 -1.95 6.60 -7.06
C LEU A 22 -1.43 7.52 -5.95
N LYS A 23 -0.15 7.88 -5.98
CA LYS A 23 0.43 8.77 -4.98
C LYS A 23 -0.13 10.18 -5.12
N ASP A 24 -0.82 10.61 -4.08
CA ASP A 24 -1.28 12.00 -3.95
C ASP A 24 -0.09 12.96 -3.76
N GLU A 25 0.94 12.54 -3.01
CA GLU A 25 2.13 13.35 -2.70
C GLU A 25 3.41 12.66 -3.22
N PRO A 26 4.25 13.33 -4.03
CA PRO A 26 5.44 12.71 -4.63
C PRO A 26 6.56 12.44 -3.62
N HIS A 27 6.44 12.95 -2.39
CA HIS A 27 7.47 12.86 -1.34
C HIS A 27 7.09 11.94 -0.19
N GLU A 28 5.90 11.32 -0.23
CA GLU A 28 5.47 10.36 0.77
C GLU A 28 5.16 8.99 0.13
N PRO A 29 5.41 7.89 0.85
CA PRO A 29 4.95 6.58 0.41
C PRO A 29 3.42 6.50 0.43
N LEU A 30 2.84 5.67 -0.43
CA LEU A 30 1.39 5.57 -0.55
C LEU A 30 0.81 4.91 0.71
N ARG A 31 -0.12 5.60 1.38
CA ARG A 31 -0.82 5.07 2.55
C ARG A 31 -2.17 4.50 2.14
N ILE A 32 -2.42 3.25 2.50
CA ILE A 32 -3.68 2.54 2.27
C ILE A 32 -4.36 2.32 3.60
N THR A 33 -5.47 3.04 3.80
CA THR A 33 -6.35 2.94 4.96
C THR A 33 -7.70 2.38 4.55
N GLY A 34 -8.38 1.66 5.43
CA GLY A 34 -9.69 1.09 5.14
C GLY A 34 -10.35 0.53 6.39
N ASP A 35 -11.64 0.23 6.30
CA ASP A 35 -12.41 -0.36 7.39
C ASP A 35 -11.99 -1.82 7.64
N ASN A 36 -12.32 -2.34 8.83
CA ASN A 36 -11.99 -3.72 9.20
C ASN A 36 -12.59 -4.74 8.21
N GLY A 37 -11.74 -5.62 7.69
CA GLY A 37 -12.12 -6.59 6.65
C GLY A 37 -12.04 -6.06 5.21
N SER A 38 -11.43 -4.90 4.99
CA SER A 38 -10.99 -4.47 3.66
C SER A 38 -9.85 -5.38 3.17
N GLU A 39 -9.73 -5.53 1.85
CA GLU A 39 -8.72 -6.40 1.25
C GLU A 39 -7.90 -5.64 0.20
N VAL A 40 -6.58 -5.81 0.25
CA VAL A 40 -5.64 -5.33 -0.76
C VAL A 40 -4.96 -6.52 -1.41
N LYS A 41 -4.91 -6.50 -2.73
CA LYS A 41 -4.30 -7.49 -3.59
C LYS A 41 -3.07 -6.85 -4.23
N LEU A 42 -1.87 -7.28 -3.82
CA LEU A 42 -0.62 -6.83 -4.40
C LEU A 42 -0.17 -7.83 -5.47
N LEU A 43 -0.09 -7.35 -6.70
CA LEU A 43 0.31 -8.14 -7.85
C LEU A 43 1.84 -8.10 -7.99
N ASN A 44 2.46 -9.27 -7.86
CA ASN A 44 3.83 -9.49 -8.27
C ASN A 44 3.93 -9.49 -9.79
N THR A 45 5.06 -9.01 -10.29
CA THR A 45 5.39 -9.08 -11.71
C THR A 45 6.77 -9.73 -11.87
N PRO A 46 7.15 -10.16 -13.08
CA PRO A 46 8.50 -10.66 -13.33
C PRO A 46 9.60 -9.66 -12.94
N GLU A 47 9.29 -8.36 -13.01
CA GLU A 47 10.21 -7.27 -12.68
C GLU A 47 10.40 -7.11 -11.16
N GLY A 48 9.41 -7.52 -10.35
CA GLY A 48 9.57 -7.48 -8.90
C GLY A 48 8.38 -8.00 -8.09
N ILE A 49 8.72 -8.45 -6.89
CA ILE A 49 7.80 -9.03 -5.93
C ILE A 49 7.57 -8.08 -4.76
N TRP A 50 6.33 -8.02 -4.28
CA TRP A 50 5.96 -7.34 -3.05
C TRP A 50 6.27 -8.21 -1.86
N SER A 51 6.85 -7.60 -0.83
CA SER A 51 7.14 -8.25 0.43
C SER A 51 7.11 -7.23 1.56
N VAL A 52 6.77 -7.70 2.77
CA VAL A 52 6.86 -6.85 3.95
C VAL A 52 8.32 -6.55 4.23
N SER A 53 8.69 -5.28 4.20
CA SER A 53 10.03 -4.79 4.52
C SER A 53 10.14 -4.31 5.97
N GLY A 54 9.02 -3.98 6.61
CA GLY A 54 8.97 -3.51 7.99
C GLY A 54 7.58 -3.02 8.39
N PHE A 55 7.55 -2.18 9.43
CA PHE A 55 6.35 -1.51 9.90
C PHE A 55 6.68 -0.05 10.26
N GLU A 56 5.69 0.82 10.12
CA GLU A 56 5.79 2.23 10.52
C GLU A 56 4.60 2.63 11.39
N THR A 57 4.80 3.62 12.26
CA THR A 57 3.78 4.11 13.18
C THR A 57 3.53 5.63 13.11
N PRO A 58 3.28 6.21 11.92
CA PRO A 58 3.03 7.65 11.78
C PRO A 58 1.78 8.05 12.58
N GLY A 59 1.92 9.06 13.45
CA GLY A 59 0.80 9.56 14.26
C GLY A 59 0.22 8.55 15.26
N GLY A 60 0.92 7.46 15.56
CA GLY A 60 0.49 6.42 16.49
C GLY A 60 -0.38 5.31 15.88
N GLN A 61 -0.65 5.35 14.57
CA GLN A 61 -1.32 4.25 13.85
C GLN A 61 -0.28 3.33 13.22
N VAL A 62 -0.43 2.01 13.39
CA VAL A 62 0.48 1.00 12.83
C VAL A 62 0.13 0.69 11.38
N PHE A 63 1.15 0.65 10.53
CA PHE A 63 1.10 0.24 9.13
C PHE A 63 2.21 -0.78 8.84
N ASP A 64 1.87 -1.82 8.08
CA ASP A 64 2.85 -2.71 7.46
C ASP A 64 3.42 -2.04 6.21
N VAL A 65 4.74 -2.05 6.07
CA VAL A 65 5.44 -1.50 4.91
C VAL A 65 5.71 -2.62 3.91
N TYR A 66 5.17 -2.47 2.71
CA TYR A 66 5.43 -3.37 1.59
C TYR A 66 6.37 -2.70 0.59
N HIS A 67 7.51 -3.33 0.33
CA HIS A 67 8.47 -2.91 -0.69
C HIS A 67 8.39 -3.85 -1.90
N ASN A 68 8.48 -3.28 -3.11
CA ASN A 68 8.59 -4.07 -4.33
C ASN A 68 10.07 -4.20 -4.74
N SER A 69 10.53 -5.44 -4.91
CA SER A 69 11.94 -5.72 -5.24
C SER A 69 12.43 -5.20 -6.59
N ALA A 70 11.52 -4.77 -7.48
CA ALA A 70 11.88 -4.04 -8.71
C ALA A 70 12.54 -2.69 -8.39
N LEU A 71 12.28 -2.15 -7.20
CA LEU A 71 12.88 -0.93 -6.71
C LEU A 71 14.15 -1.24 -5.92
N GLY A 72 15.10 -0.31 -5.92
CA GLY A 72 16.24 -0.40 -5.01
C GLY A 72 15.79 -0.21 -3.57
N ALA A 73 16.41 -0.92 -2.62
CA ALA A 73 16.03 -0.88 -1.19
C ALA A 73 16.08 0.52 -0.54
N ALA A 74 16.81 1.48 -1.13
CA ALA A 74 16.84 2.87 -0.68
C ALA A 74 15.65 3.71 -1.19
N ASN A 75 14.87 3.18 -2.13
CA ASN A 75 13.71 3.86 -2.70
C ASN A 75 12.46 3.54 -1.87
N THR A 76 12.34 4.26 -0.75
CA THR A 76 11.18 4.14 0.15
C THR A 76 9.95 4.84 -0.39
N LEU A 77 10.08 5.72 -1.39
CA LEU A 77 8.92 6.37 -2.00
C LEU A 77 8.00 5.33 -2.63
N GLY A 78 8.54 4.28 -3.25
CA GLY A 78 7.72 3.21 -3.83
C GLY A 78 7.13 2.23 -2.83
N ASP A 79 7.34 2.44 -1.53
CA ASP A 79 6.75 1.62 -0.49
C ASP A 79 5.25 1.89 -0.36
N LEU A 80 4.54 0.84 0.06
CA LEU A 80 3.13 0.91 0.43
C LEU A 80 3.01 0.74 1.93
N LEU A 81 2.39 1.70 2.61
CA LEU A 81 2.02 1.60 4.01
C LEU A 81 0.58 1.13 4.08
N ILE A 82 0.36 -0.11 4.51
CA ILE A 82 -0.98 -0.71 4.57
C ILE A 82 -1.38 -0.89 6.04
N GLN A 83 -2.54 -0.36 6.41
CA GLN A 83 -3.02 -0.43 7.79
C GLN A 83 -3.24 -1.88 8.23
N GLU A 84 -2.85 -2.23 9.47
CA GLU A 84 -2.83 -3.61 9.99
C GLU A 84 -4.19 -4.35 9.91
N ASN A 85 -5.32 -3.62 9.88
CA ASN A 85 -6.66 -4.21 9.80
C ASN A 85 -7.10 -4.57 8.38
N ILE A 86 -6.24 -4.35 7.38
CA ILE A 86 -6.49 -4.66 5.98
C ILE A 86 -5.85 -6.01 5.67
N GLN A 87 -6.63 -6.91 5.07
CA GLN A 87 -6.11 -8.20 4.62
C GLN A 87 -5.29 -8.01 3.35
N VAL A 88 -4.01 -8.35 3.39
CA VAL A 88 -3.15 -8.28 2.20
C VAL A 88 -3.00 -9.66 1.57
N LYS A 89 -3.22 -9.73 0.26
CA LYS A 89 -2.98 -10.91 -0.58
C LYS A 89 -1.88 -10.60 -1.57
N LEU A 90 -0.75 -11.28 -1.43
CA LEU A 90 0.32 -11.30 -2.42
C LEU A 90 -0.03 -12.31 -3.51
N MET A 91 0.01 -11.91 -4.78
CA MET A 91 -0.40 -12.75 -5.93
C MET A 91 0.63 -12.72 -7.04
#